data_AF-A0A954GZG0-F1
#
_entry.id   AF-A0A954GZG0-F1
#
_cell.length_a   1.000
_cell.length_b   1.000
_cell.length_c   1.000
_cell.angle_alpha   90.00
_cell.angle_beta   90.00
_cell.angle_gamma   90.00
#
_symmetry.space_group_name_H-M   'P 1'
#
loop_
_entity.id
_entity.type
_entity.pdbx_description
1 polymer ?
#
loop_
_entity_poly.entity_id
_entity_poly.type
_entity_poly.pdbx_seq_one_letter_code
_entity_poly.pdbx_strand_id
1 'polypeptide(L)'
;MTTLIKVGDNYGLCNRLFPFANLIAASAEYGFRIEHAGFSEFSDFFVGTCGQKIPVFQAGSGGRLQRRPLVPGYHFRRRVARKLGIETSIILGTDDVMDFSLPASQDKLRLYHVVQLNGLYFFDSVAFETHADLIRRYFSPVEKLSQQISELIWNCRTESDLLIGVHIRHGDYKTFADGLMYYTFAEYRELMQQVARLFPGRRISFLICSNAEIDLSDFGQLSVTVAPGHPVVDLYALASCDMIIGPRSTYSEWASFYGGVPRYQHRKNGYLRNGKEWPGVSVEDFKVHTTGFGRCETAHVLPLR
;
A
#
# COMPACT_ATOMS: atom_id res chain seq x y z
N MET A 1 -20.63 23.95 4.42
CA MET A 1 -20.73 23.16 3.17
C MET A 1 -19.60 22.13 3.17
N THR A 2 -19.90 20.86 2.92
CA THR A 2 -18.89 19.78 2.91
C THR A 2 -18.19 19.72 1.57
N THR A 3 -16.86 19.83 1.54
CA THR A 3 -16.04 19.66 0.33
C THR A 3 -16.09 18.20 -0.14
N LEU A 4 -16.28 17.98 -1.44
CA LEU A 4 -16.17 16.67 -2.08
C LEU A 4 -14.81 16.52 -2.77
N ILE A 5 -14.05 15.51 -2.37
CA ILE A 5 -12.77 15.14 -2.98
C ILE A 5 -12.98 14.00 -3.97
N LYS A 6 -12.53 14.18 -5.21
CA LYS A 6 -12.51 13.13 -6.23
C LYS A 6 -11.09 12.68 -6.51
N VAL A 7 -10.81 11.39 -6.41
CA VAL A 7 -9.45 10.86 -6.61
C VAL A 7 -9.27 10.35 -8.04
N GLY A 8 -8.13 10.70 -8.65
CA GLY A 8 -7.67 10.21 -9.95
C GLY A 8 -7.32 8.72 -9.95
N ASP A 9 -6.94 8.22 -11.11
CA ASP A 9 -6.54 6.82 -11.29
C ASP A 9 -5.01 6.68 -11.15
N ASN A 10 -4.56 5.78 -10.26
CA ASN A 10 -3.16 5.45 -10.06
C ASN A 10 -2.93 3.97 -10.41
N TYR A 11 -1.84 3.62 -11.06
CA TYR A 11 -1.63 2.22 -11.48
C TYR A 11 -1.37 1.28 -10.30
N GLY A 12 -2.17 0.21 -10.18
CA GLY A 12 -1.97 -0.89 -9.21
C GLY A 12 -2.73 -0.70 -7.89
N LEU A 13 -2.97 -1.81 -7.19
CA LEU A 13 -3.80 -1.86 -5.97
C LEU A 13 -3.29 -0.90 -4.86
N CYS A 14 -2.03 -1.04 -4.45
CA CYS A 14 -1.52 -0.30 -3.28
C CYS A 14 -1.28 1.19 -3.56
N ASN A 15 -1.02 1.56 -4.83
CA ASN A 15 -0.96 2.96 -5.26
C ASN A 15 -2.33 3.65 -5.27
N ARG A 16 -3.42 2.88 -5.11
CA ARG A 16 -4.76 3.43 -4.88
C ARG A 16 -5.19 3.29 -3.41
N LEU A 17 -4.80 2.22 -2.73
CA LEU A 17 -5.07 2.03 -1.29
C LEU A 17 -4.47 3.16 -0.45
N PHE A 18 -3.19 3.49 -0.64
CA PHE A 18 -2.53 4.50 0.20
C PHE A 18 -3.11 5.91 0.06
N PRO A 19 -3.28 6.48 -1.16
CA PRO A 19 -3.96 7.77 -1.31
C PRO A 19 -5.36 7.76 -0.71
N PHE A 20 -6.10 6.65 -0.89
CA PHE A 20 -7.43 6.56 -0.31
C PHE A 20 -7.38 6.52 1.22
N ALA A 21 -6.47 5.74 1.81
CA ALA A 21 -6.27 5.67 3.25
C ALA A 21 -5.84 7.01 3.87
N ASN A 22 -4.91 7.72 3.23
CA ASN A 22 -4.50 9.08 3.62
C ASN A 22 -5.68 10.05 3.59
N LEU A 23 -6.52 9.97 2.55
CA LEU A 23 -7.71 10.80 2.46
C LEU A 23 -8.76 10.40 3.51
N ILE A 24 -8.95 9.11 3.79
CA ILE A 24 -9.86 8.63 4.83
C ILE A 24 -9.45 9.18 6.20
N ALA A 25 -8.16 9.12 6.53
CA ALA A 25 -7.62 9.70 7.75
C ALA A 25 -7.87 11.21 7.83
N ALA A 26 -7.51 11.96 6.79
CA ALA A 26 -7.74 13.40 6.74
C ALA A 26 -9.25 13.74 6.73
N SER A 27 -10.12 12.91 6.15
CA SER A 27 -11.57 13.09 6.20
C SER A 27 -12.12 12.87 7.61
N ALA A 28 -11.59 11.88 8.34
CA ALA A 28 -11.92 11.63 9.73
C ALA A 28 -11.57 12.82 10.63
N GLU A 29 -10.48 13.52 10.30
CA GLU A 29 -10.03 14.71 11.03
C GLU A 29 -10.76 16.00 10.63
N TYR A 30 -10.91 16.23 9.31
CA TYR A 30 -11.32 17.53 8.78
C TYR A 30 -12.73 17.56 8.19
N GLY A 31 -13.43 16.42 8.16
CA GLY A 31 -14.87 16.35 7.88
C GLY A 31 -15.30 16.53 6.42
N PHE A 32 -14.39 16.35 5.45
CA PHE A 32 -14.75 16.34 4.02
C PHE A 32 -15.23 14.96 3.54
N ARG A 33 -15.89 14.91 2.38
CA ARG A 33 -16.36 13.68 1.74
C ARG A 33 -15.41 13.26 0.61
N ILE A 34 -15.22 11.96 0.42
CA ILE A 34 -14.36 11.38 -0.61
C ILE A 34 -15.18 10.55 -1.60
N GLU A 35 -14.86 10.64 -2.89
CA GLU A 35 -15.29 9.78 -3.97
C GLU A 35 -14.07 9.27 -4.76
N HIS A 36 -13.82 7.96 -4.77
CA HIS A 36 -12.64 7.37 -5.43
C HIS A 36 -13.03 6.46 -6.60
N ALA A 37 -13.37 7.06 -7.73
CA ALA A 37 -13.78 6.30 -8.93
C ALA A 37 -12.70 5.31 -9.42
N GLY A 38 -11.41 5.68 -9.34
CA GLY A 38 -10.30 4.80 -9.71
C GLY A 38 -10.17 3.53 -8.85
N PHE A 39 -10.87 3.43 -7.71
CA PHE A 39 -10.84 2.26 -6.84
C PHE A 39 -12.00 1.27 -7.12
N SER A 40 -12.85 1.57 -8.11
CA SER A 40 -14.02 0.75 -8.46
C SER A 40 -13.66 -0.72 -8.73
N GLU A 41 -12.55 -1.00 -9.42
CA GLU A 41 -12.12 -2.36 -9.74
C GLU A 41 -11.80 -3.23 -8.51
N PHE A 42 -11.48 -2.61 -7.36
CA PHE A 42 -11.17 -3.32 -6.11
C PHE A 42 -12.27 -3.22 -5.06
N SER A 43 -13.40 -2.58 -5.40
CA SER A 43 -14.42 -2.21 -4.41
C SER A 43 -15.02 -3.41 -3.71
N ASP A 44 -15.26 -4.50 -4.44
CA ASP A 44 -15.90 -5.70 -3.90
C ASP A 44 -14.96 -6.57 -3.04
N PHE A 45 -13.68 -6.23 -2.96
CA PHE A 45 -12.71 -6.97 -2.15
C PHE A 45 -12.61 -6.51 -0.70
N PHE A 46 -13.12 -5.31 -0.36
CA PHE A 46 -12.98 -4.73 0.98
C PHE A 46 -14.31 -4.40 1.62
N VAL A 47 -14.42 -4.61 2.94
CA VAL A 47 -15.64 -4.36 3.72
C VAL A 47 -16.15 -2.92 3.54
N GLY A 48 -15.26 -1.92 3.60
CA GLY A 48 -15.63 -0.51 3.51
C GLY A 48 -16.15 -0.08 2.13
N THR A 49 -15.83 -0.82 1.07
CA THR A 49 -16.17 -0.46 -0.32
C THR A 49 -17.11 -1.44 -1.01
N CYS A 50 -17.33 -2.63 -0.45
CA CYS A 50 -18.07 -3.72 -1.10
C CYS A 50 -19.50 -3.29 -1.48
N GLY A 51 -19.91 -3.59 -2.71
CA GLY A 51 -21.22 -3.23 -3.23
C GLY A 51 -21.40 -1.74 -3.57
N GLN A 52 -20.32 -0.95 -3.54
CA GLN A 52 -20.31 0.43 -4.03
C GLN A 52 -19.77 0.48 -5.46
N LYS A 53 -20.53 1.10 -6.39
CA LYS A 53 -20.06 1.32 -7.77
C LYS A 53 -18.92 2.35 -7.84
N ILE A 54 -18.98 3.35 -6.97
CA ILE A 54 -17.95 4.35 -6.76
C ILE A 54 -17.75 4.40 -5.26
N PRO A 55 -16.57 4.00 -4.74
CA PRO A 55 -16.25 4.09 -3.33
C PRO A 55 -16.41 5.50 -2.79
N VAL A 56 -17.18 5.61 -1.70
CA VAL A 56 -17.42 6.85 -0.95
C VAL A 56 -17.02 6.66 0.49
N PHE A 57 -16.37 7.67 1.06
CA PHE A 57 -16.13 7.78 2.49
C PHE A 57 -16.54 9.17 3.02
N GLN A 58 -17.14 9.20 4.21
CA GLN A 58 -17.45 10.42 4.94
C GLN A 58 -17.45 10.13 6.45
N ALA A 59 -16.65 10.89 7.20
CA ALA A 59 -16.62 10.80 8.67
C ALA A 59 -18.01 11.04 9.30
N GLY A 60 -18.33 10.30 10.36
CA GLY A 60 -19.60 10.42 11.09
C GLY A 60 -20.84 9.79 10.43
N SER A 61 -20.74 9.28 9.20
CA SER A 61 -21.88 8.66 8.49
C SER A 61 -22.18 7.20 8.89
N GLY A 62 -21.49 6.67 9.91
CA GLY A 62 -21.75 5.33 10.46
C GLY A 62 -21.88 4.26 9.39
N GLY A 63 -20.89 4.13 8.50
CA GLY A 63 -20.79 3.01 7.55
C GLY A 63 -22.00 2.74 6.64
N ARG A 64 -22.97 3.66 6.53
CA ARG A 64 -24.16 3.41 5.71
C ARG A 64 -23.83 3.62 4.23
N LEU A 65 -23.91 2.51 3.49
CA LEU A 65 -23.83 2.43 2.03
C LEU A 65 -24.66 3.55 1.37
N GLN A 66 -24.01 4.61 0.91
CA GLN A 66 -24.63 5.57 0.00
C GLN A 66 -24.47 5.05 -1.43
N ARG A 67 -25.39 4.18 -1.85
CA ARG A 67 -25.49 3.78 -3.26
C ARG A 67 -26.01 4.97 -4.07
N ARG A 68 -25.19 5.54 -4.96
CA ARG A 68 -25.66 6.46 -6.01
C ARG A 68 -25.60 5.79 -7.39
N PRO A 69 -26.65 5.92 -8.21
CA PRO A 69 -26.57 5.55 -9.62
C PRO A 69 -25.61 6.51 -10.37
N LEU A 70 -24.94 5.97 -11.39
CA LEU A 70 -24.21 6.77 -12.37
C LEU A 70 -25.16 7.78 -12.99
N VAL A 71 -24.81 9.07 -12.94
CA VAL A 71 -25.61 10.14 -13.55
C VAL A 71 -25.07 10.39 -14.96
N PRO A 72 -25.86 10.14 -16.02
CA PRO A 72 -25.49 10.51 -17.39
C PRO A 72 -25.14 12.01 -17.47
N GLY A 73 -24.12 12.37 -18.26
CA GLY A 73 -23.69 13.77 -18.43
C GLY A 73 -22.64 14.26 -17.42
N TYR A 74 -21.91 13.35 -16.75
CA TYR A 74 -20.78 13.66 -15.85
C TYR A 74 -19.81 14.71 -16.44
N HIS A 75 -19.38 14.51 -17.68
CA HIS A 75 -18.45 15.42 -18.36
C HIS A 75 -19.05 16.81 -18.64
N PHE A 76 -20.35 16.88 -18.92
CA PHE A 76 -21.06 18.14 -19.17
C PHE A 76 -21.22 18.94 -17.87
N ARG A 77 -21.67 18.28 -16.78
CA ARG A 77 -21.78 18.90 -15.44
C ARG A 77 -20.42 19.40 -14.94
N ARG A 78 -19.35 18.64 -15.17
CA ARG A 78 -17.97 19.03 -14.85
C ARG A 78 -17.54 20.30 -15.59
N ARG A 79 -17.86 20.40 -16.88
CA ARG A 79 -17.50 21.58 -17.70
C ARG A 79 -18.22 22.84 -17.21
N VAL A 80 -19.47 22.71 -16.76
CA VAL A 80 -20.26 23.81 -16.20
C VAL A 80 -19.76 24.19 -14.79
N ALA A 81 -19.51 23.23 -13.89
CA ALA A 81 -19.02 23.49 -12.54
C ALA A 81 -17.64 24.17 -12.53
N ARG A 82 -16.73 23.76 -13.42
CA ARG A 82 -15.42 24.41 -13.60
C ARG A 82 -15.55 25.84 -14.14
N LYS A 83 -16.48 26.09 -15.06
CA LYS A 83 -16.76 27.46 -15.58
C LYS A 83 -17.36 28.39 -14.51
N LEU A 84 -18.10 27.85 -13.56
CA LEU A 84 -18.71 28.61 -12.46
C LEU A 84 -17.79 28.77 -11.23
N GLY A 85 -16.55 28.27 -11.27
CA GLY A 85 -15.59 28.38 -10.15
C GLY A 85 -15.90 27.48 -8.94
N ILE A 86 -16.85 26.55 -9.08
CA ILE A 86 -17.34 25.66 -8.01
C ILE A 86 -16.45 24.42 -7.84
N GLU A 87 -15.72 24.05 -8.91
CA GLU A 87 -14.83 22.89 -8.98
C GLU A 87 -13.40 23.29 -9.34
N THR A 88 -12.43 22.79 -8.59
CA THR A 88 -11.00 22.90 -8.92
C THR A 88 -10.38 21.52 -9.15
N SER A 89 -9.22 21.50 -9.81
CA SER A 89 -8.41 20.30 -10.00
C SER A 89 -7.00 20.57 -9.52
N ILE A 90 -6.56 19.78 -8.54
CA ILE A 90 -5.19 19.72 -8.08
C ILE A 90 -4.58 18.44 -8.68
N ILE A 91 -3.53 18.63 -9.46
CA ILE A 91 -2.76 17.56 -10.07
C ILE A 91 -1.38 17.67 -9.43
N LEU A 92 -0.98 16.63 -8.69
CA LEU A 92 0.36 16.49 -8.19
C LEU A 92 1.18 15.73 -9.24
N GLY A 93 2.31 16.32 -9.63
CA GLY A 93 3.35 15.62 -10.37
C GLY A 93 4.00 14.52 -9.54
N THR A 94 4.95 13.81 -10.15
CA THR A 94 5.69 12.70 -9.52
C THR A 94 6.49 13.11 -8.29
N ASP A 95 6.82 14.39 -8.17
CA ASP A 95 7.63 14.93 -7.07
C ASP A 95 6.84 15.83 -6.12
N ASP A 96 5.59 16.12 -6.45
CA ASP A 96 4.75 17.01 -5.66
C ASP A 96 4.12 16.24 -4.49
N VAL A 97 3.98 16.94 -3.36
CA VAL A 97 3.34 16.42 -2.17
C VAL A 97 2.29 17.41 -1.66
N MET A 98 1.24 16.89 -1.04
CA MET A 98 0.23 17.71 -0.36
C MET A 98 0.03 17.17 1.05
N ASP A 99 0.52 17.93 2.02
CA ASP A 99 0.42 17.63 3.44
C ASP A 99 -0.85 18.28 4.02
N PHE A 100 -1.84 17.47 4.42
CA PHE A 100 -3.09 17.99 4.99
C PHE A 100 -2.97 18.46 6.44
N SER A 101 -1.86 18.17 7.13
CA SER A 101 -1.60 18.72 8.46
C SER A 101 -1.34 20.23 8.40
N LEU A 102 -0.91 20.73 7.23
CA LEU A 102 -0.66 22.16 7.01
C LEU A 102 -1.97 22.93 6.77
N PRO A 103 -2.24 24.04 7.50
CA PRO A 103 -3.43 24.86 7.29
C PRO A 103 -3.60 25.33 5.84
N ALA A 104 -2.51 25.66 5.14
CA ALA A 104 -2.55 26.11 3.75
C ALA A 104 -3.15 25.06 2.79
N SER A 105 -2.91 23.78 3.05
CA SER A 105 -3.51 22.69 2.27
C SER A 105 -5.00 22.58 2.54
N GLN A 106 -5.42 22.74 3.80
CA GLN A 106 -6.83 22.70 4.21
C GLN A 106 -7.60 23.89 3.65
N ASP A 107 -7.04 25.09 3.74
CA ASP A 107 -7.64 26.31 3.20
C ASP A 107 -7.86 26.17 1.69
N LYS A 108 -6.87 25.63 0.97
CA LYS A 108 -7.00 25.34 -0.47
C LYS A 108 -8.16 24.38 -0.78
N LEU A 109 -8.43 23.39 0.07
CA LEU A 109 -9.59 22.50 -0.09
C LEU A 109 -10.92 23.19 0.22
N ARG A 110 -10.94 24.05 1.25
CA ARG A 110 -12.15 24.74 1.74
C ARG A 110 -12.67 25.81 0.77
N LEU A 111 -11.80 26.34 -0.09
CA LEU A 111 -12.18 27.32 -1.12
C LEU A 111 -13.16 26.78 -2.16
N TYR A 112 -13.28 25.45 -2.30
CA TYR A 112 -14.07 24.84 -3.37
C TYR A 112 -15.06 23.81 -2.85
N HIS A 113 -16.22 23.69 -3.51
CA HIS A 113 -17.20 22.65 -3.21
C HIS A 113 -16.74 21.27 -3.69
N VAL A 114 -16.02 21.23 -4.80
CA VAL A 114 -15.48 20.00 -5.39
C VAL A 114 -14.01 20.19 -5.72
N VAL A 115 -13.18 19.26 -5.25
CA VAL A 115 -11.75 19.22 -5.52
C VAL A 115 -11.40 17.88 -6.16
N GLN A 116 -10.89 17.89 -7.39
CA GLN A 116 -10.28 16.70 -7.97
C GLN A 116 -8.81 16.64 -7.53
N LEU A 117 -8.41 15.56 -6.90
CA LEU A 117 -7.04 15.23 -6.52
C LEU A 117 -6.51 14.13 -7.43
N ASN A 118 -5.36 14.35 -8.08
CA ASN A 118 -4.65 13.33 -8.85
C ASN A 118 -3.20 13.29 -8.38
N GLY A 119 -2.69 12.10 -8.09
CA GLY A 119 -1.35 11.92 -7.53
C GLY A 119 -1.30 10.83 -6.47
N LEU A 120 -0.11 10.60 -5.97
CA LEU A 120 0.18 9.53 -5.01
C LEU A 120 0.43 10.08 -3.59
N TYR A 121 0.98 11.29 -3.48
CA TYR A 121 1.53 11.82 -2.23
C TYR A 121 0.61 12.87 -1.57
N PHE A 122 -0.61 12.45 -1.24
CA PHE A 122 -1.45 13.16 -0.27
C PHE A 122 -1.23 12.50 1.07
N PHE A 123 -0.87 13.24 2.11
CA PHE A 123 -0.60 12.63 3.42
C PHE A 123 -0.93 13.56 4.57
N ASP A 124 -1.12 12.96 5.74
CA ASP A 124 -1.13 13.59 7.05
C ASP A 124 -0.70 12.49 8.01
N SER A 125 0.57 12.49 8.40
CA SER A 125 1.14 11.38 9.17
C SER A 125 0.47 11.22 10.52
N VAL A 126 0.11 12.33 11.17
CA VAL A 126 -0.54 12.36 12.48
C VAL A 126 -1.96 11.83 12.36
N ALA A 127 -2.75 12.30 11.40
CA ALA A 127 -4.10 11.79 11.18
C ALA A 127 -4.06 10.31 10.76
N PHE A 128 -3.12 9.91 9.91
CA PHE A 128 -3.00 8.52 9.46
C PHE A 128 -2.73 7.56 10.63
N GLU A 129 -1.80 7.92 11.51
CA GLU A 129 -1.50 7.16 12.71
C GLU A 129 -2.70 7.14 13.67
N THR A 130 -3.31 8.30 13.92
CA THR A 130 -4.49 8.45 14.79
C THR A 130 -5.67 7.59 14.32
N HIS A 131 -5.87 7.51 13.01
CA HIS A 131 -7.01 6.81 12.39
C HIS A 131 -6.61 5.44 11.81
N ALA A 132 -5.48 4.87 12.19
CA ALA A 132 -4.97 3.61 11.63
C ALA A 132 -5.96 2.44 11.76
N ASP A 133 -6.65 2.31 12.90
CA ASP A 133 -7.65 1.26 13.11
C ASP A 133 -8.89 1.44 12.23
N LEU A 134 -9.29 2.69 11.97
CA LEU A 134 -10.36 2.98 11.00
C LEU A 134 -9.94 2.51 9.62
N ILE A 135 -8.71 2.80 9.19
CA ILE A 135 -8.19 2.40 7.89
C ILE A 135 -8.15 0.87 7.77
N ARG A 136 -7.61 0.16 8.78
CA ARG A 136 -7.58 -1.31 8.81
C ARG A 136 -8.97 -1.92 8.73
N ARG A 137 -9.94 -1.41 9.50
CA ARG A 137 -11.34 -1.88 9.43
C ARG A 137 -11.98 -1.60 8.06
N TYR A 138 -11.76 -0.41 7.51
CA TYR A 138 -12.34 -0.01 6.23
C TYR A 138 -11.80 -0.87 5.08
N PHE A 139 -10.50 -1.17 5.08
CA PHE A 139 -9.86 -2.03 4.08
C PHE A 139 -9.71 -3.48 4.55
N SER A 140 -10.49 -3.95 5.53
CA SER A 140 -10.52 -5.38 5.84
C SER A 140 -11.03 -6.16 4.62
N PRO A 141 -10.42 -7.30 4.25
CA PRO A 141 -10.93 -8.13 3.18
C PRO A 141 -12.35 -8.61 3.50
N VAL A 142 -13.16 -8.79 2.46
CA VAL A 142 -14.47 -9.45 2.62
C VAL A 142 -14.30 -10.90 3.06
N GLU A 143 -15.30 -11.44 3.76
CA GLU A 143 -15.28 -12.78 4.38
C GLU A 143 -14.74 -13.87 3.46
N LYS A 144 -15.18 -13.90 2.19
CA LYS A 144 -14.71 -14.88 1.20
C LYS A 144 -13.19 -14.85 1.02
N LEU A 145 -12.60 -13.66 0.94
CA LEU A 145 -11.15 -13.52 0.81
C LEU A 145 -10.44 -13.81 2.12
N SER A 146 -11.01 -13.36 3.25
CA SER A 146 -10.48 -13.66 4.58
C SER A 146 -10.34 -15.16 4.83
N GLN A 147 -11.33 -15.96 4.44
CA GLN A 147 -11.27 -17.43 4.51
C GLN A 147 -10.13 -18.01 3.66
N GLN A 148 -10.01 -17.56 2.40
CA GLN A 148 -8.91 -17.98 1.51
C GLN A 148 -7.52 -17.65 2.09
N ILE A 149 -7.38 -16.46 2.69
CA ILE A 149 -6.14 -16.02 3.33
C ILE A 149 -5.85 -16.89 4.56
N SER A 150 -6.84 -17.12 5.43
CA SER A 150 -6.68 -17.94 6.62
C SER A 150 -6.29 -19.37 6.30
N GLU A 151 -6.92 -19.99 5.29
CA GLU A 151 -6.58 -21.35 4.82
C GLU A 151 -5.14 -21.41 4.28
N LEU A 152 -4.73 -20.44 3.46
CA LEU A 152 -3.36 -20.35 2.95
C LEU A 152 -2.35 -20.25 4.10
N ILE A 153 -2.58 -19.34 5.05
CA ILE A 153 -1.68 -19.11 6.18
C ILE A 153 -1.63 -20.32 7.12
N TRP A 154 -2.76 -20.98 7.38
CA TRP A 154 -2.82 -22.20 8.15
C TRP A 154 -1.93 -23.30 7.54
N ASN A 155 -2.06 -23.53 6.24
CA ASN A 155 -1.27 -24.52 5.52
C ASN A 155 0.24 -24.19 5.58
N CYS A 156 0.61 -22.92 5.37
CA CYS A 156 2.01 -22.50 5.47
C CYS A 156 2.60 -22.64 6.88
N ARG A 157 1.77 -22.60 7.93
CA ARG A 157 2.21 -22.67 9.33
C ARG A 157 2.24 -24.07 9.92
N THR A 158 1.66 -25.07 9.25
CA THR A 158 1.48 -26.42 9.82
C THR A 158 2.80 -27.03 10.35
N GLU A 159 3.92 -26.80 9.65
CA GLU A 159 5.25 -27.31 10.05
C GLU A 159 6.29 -26.19 10.25
N SER A 160 5.82 -24.97 10.51
CA SER A 160 6.67 -23.78 10.55
C SER A 160 6.56 -23.08 11.90
N ASP A 161 7.70 -22.76 12.49
CA ASP A 161 7.74 -21.93 13.69
C ASP A 161 7.77 -20.43 13.33
N LEU A 162 8.18 -20.10 12.10
CA LEU A 162 8.26 -18.73 11.59
C LEU A 162 7.93 -18.70 10.09
N LEU A 163 6.87 -17.98 9.74
CA LEU A 163 6.44 -17.75 8.36
C LEU A 163 6.93 -16.38 7.87
N ILE A 164 7.81 -16.39 6.86
CA ILE A 164 8.37 -15.19 6.28
C ILE A 164 7.74 -14.93 4.91
N GLY A 165 7.09 -13.77 4.77
CA GLY A 165 6.55 -13.31 3.48
C GLY A 165 7.66 -12.78 2.58
N VAL A 166 7.71 -13.25 1.34
CA VAL A 166 8.68 -12.80 0.33
C VAL A 166 7.90 -12.13 -0.80
N HIS A 167 8.07 -10.81 -0.94
CA HIS A 167 7.49 -10.08 -2.06
C HIS A 167 8.48 -10.00 -3.21
N ILE A 168 8.20 -10.71 -4.30
CA ILE A 168 8.99 -10.72 -5.52
C ILE A 168 8.30 -9.86 -6.58
N ARG A 169 8.80 -8.63 -6.77
CA ARG A 169 8.31 -7.72 -7.81
C ARG A 169 9.27 -7.72 -8.99
N HIS A 170 8.98 -8.50 -10.02
CA HIS A 170 9.80 -8.55 -11.24
C HIS A 170 9.21 -7.69 -12.36
N GLY A 171 7.88 -7.67 -12.53
CA GLY A 171 7.19 -7.12 -13.71
C GLY A 171 7.73 -5.79 -14.24
N ASP A 172 7.21 -4.66 -13.77
CA ASP A 172 7.66 -3.33 -14.16
C ASP A 172 9.06 -2.99 -13.63
N TYR A 173 9.52 -3.69 -12.60
CA TYR A 173 10.80 -3.42 -11.93
C TYR A 173 12.01 -3.74 -12.80
N LYS A 174 11.87 -4.60 -13.82
CA LYS A 174 12.93 -4.81 -14.83
C LYS A 174 13.40 -3.52 -15.49
N THR A 175 12.51 -2.55 -15.66
CA THR A 175 12.81 -1.28 -16.34
C THR A 175 12.60 -0.06 -15.45
N PHE A 176 11.81 -0.17 -14.38
CA PHE A 176 11.56 0.92 -13.45
C PHE A 176 12.81 1.29 -12.63
N ALA A 177 13.03 2.59 -12.43
CA ALA A 177 14.20 3.14 -11.73
C ALA A 177 15.52 2.53 -12.25
N ASP A 178 15.64 2.40 -13.57
CA ASP A 178 16.80 1.81 -14.26
C ASP A 178 17.16 0.39 -13.76
N GLY A 179 16.16 -0.37 -13.30
CA GLY A 179 16.35 -1.73 -12.79
C GLY A 179 16.91 -1.81 -11.38
N LEU A 180 17.08 -0.68 -10.67
CA LEU A 180 17.63 -0.63 -9.31
C LEU A 180 16.80 -1.40 -8.28
N MET A 181 15.52 -1.64 -8.56
CA MET A 181 14.60 -2.38 -7.68
C MET A 181 14.36 -3.82 -8.14
N TYR A 182 14.92 -4.22 -9.28
CA TYR A 182 14.85 -5.59 -9.77
C TYR A 182 15.89 -6.44 -9.05
N TYR A 183 15.50 -7.61 -8.56
CA TYR A 183 16.41 -8.60 -7.98
C TYR A 183 16.12 -9.92 -8.69
N THR A 184 17.15 -10.70 -8.98
CA THR A 184 17.05 -12.04 -9.56
C THR A 184 16.55 -13.04 -8.52
N PHE A 185 16.03 -14.19 -8.96
CA PHE A 185 15.67 -15.26 -8.03
C PHE A 185 16.86 -15.77 -7.20
N ALA A 186 18.08 -15.74 -7.76
CA ALA A 186 19.30 -16.05 -7.03
C ALA A 186 19.56 -15.05 -5.88
N GLU A 187 19.38 -13.75 -6.12
CA GLU A 187 19.49 -12.71 -5.08
C GLU A 187 18.41 -12.89 -4.00
N TYR A 188 17.16 -13.21 -4.38
CA TYR A 188 16.12 -13.54 -3.39
C TYR A 188 16.46 -14.79 -2.58
N ARG A 189 16.94 -15.86 -3.22
CA ARG A 189 17.36 -17.08 -2.51
C ARG A 189 18.47 -16.76 -1.50
N GLU A 190 19.47 -15.99 -1.89
CA GLU A 190 20.55 -15.59 -0.99
C GLU A 190 19.99 -14.80 0.20
N LEU A 191 19.13 -13.82 -0.05
CA LEU A 191 18.48 -13.05 1.01
C LEU A 191 17.67 -13.96 1.95
N MET A 192 16.88 -14.88 1.42
CA MET A 192 16.10 -15.85 2.21
C MET A 192 17.00 -16.72 3.09
N GLN A 193 18.14 -17.17 2.55
CA GLN A 193 19.14 -17.93 3.32
C GLN A 193 19.77 -17.09 4.43
N GLN A 194 20.12 -15.83 4.16
CA GLN A 194 20.67 -14.93 5.18
C GLN A 194 19.66 -14.69 6.30
N VAL A 195 18.39 -14.42 5.97
CA VAL A 195 17.33 -14.24 6.97
C VAL A 195 17.10 -15.53 7.77
N ALA A 196 17.14 -16.70 7.13
CA ALA A 196 16.99 -17.96 7.83
C ALA A 196 18.06 -18.18 8.91
N ARG A 197 19.30 -17.73 8.64
CA ARG A 197 20.42 -17.81 9.61
C ARG A 197 20.23 -16.91 10.83
N LEU A 198 19.35 -15.92 10.79
CA LEU A 198 19.03 -15.06 11.94
C LEU A 198 18.26 -15.80 13.04
N PHE A 199 17.65 -16.95 12.72
CA PHE A 199 16.77 -17.68 13.63
C PHE A 199 17.24 -19.14 13.79
N PRO A 200 18.44 -19.38 14.35
CA PRO A 200 18.97 -20.73 14.52
C PRO A 200 18.01 -21.61 15.37
N GLY A 201 17.78 -22.84 14.91
CA GLY A 201 16.92 -23.80 15.61
C GLY A 201 15.41 -23.61 15.38
N ARG A 202 14.97 -22.64 14.57
CA ARG A 202 13.57 -22.46 14.17
C ARG A 202 13.33 -23.08 12.80
N ARG A 203 12.18 -23.74 12.63
CA ARG A 203 11.68 -24.16 11.32
C ARG A 203 11.08 -22.95 10.62
N ILE A 204 11.63 -22.60 9.47
CA ILE A 204 11.24 -21.41 8.71
C ILE A 204 10.59 -21.84 7.41
N SER A 205 9.43 -21.27 7.13
CA SER A 205 8.76 -21.39 5.83
C SER A 205 8.64 -20.02 5.18
N PHE A 206 8.73 -19.99 3.87
CA PHE A 206 8.63 -18.78 3.06
C PHE A 206 7.35 -18.81 2.25
N LEU A 207 6.55 -17.74 2.33
CA LEU A 207 5.40 -17.52 1.45
C LEU A 207 5.79 -16.50 0.38
N ILE A 208 5.92 -16.94 -0.87
CA ILE A 208 6.26 -16.08 -2.00
C ILE A 208 5.00 -15.49 -2.62
N CYS A 209 4.92 -14.16 -2.64
CA CYS A 209 3.93 -13.40 -3.41
C CYS A 209 4.66 -12.72 -4.57
N SER A 210 4.29 -13.05 -5.81
CA SER A 210 4.99 -12.54 -6.99
C SER A 210 4.06 -12.19 -8.14
N ASN A 211 4.51 -11.24 -8.96
CA ASN A 211 3.92 -10.94 -10.26
C ASN A 211 4.68 -11.59 -11.44
N ALA A 212 5.57 -12.54 -11.16
CA ALA A 212 6.23 -13.38 -12.16
C ALA A 212 5.97 -14.86 -11.88
N GLU A 213 6.15 -15.68 -12.91
CA GLU A 213 6.14 -17.14 -12.75
C GLU A 213 7.31 -17.56 -11.86
N ILE A 214 7.03 -18.50 -10.96
CA ILE A 214 7.98 -19.00 -9.97
C ILE A 214 8.30 -20.45 -10.29
N ASP A 215 9.58 -20.75 -10.48
CA ASP A 215 10.10 -22.11 -10.44
C ASP A 215 10.62 -22.40 -9.02
N LEU A 216 10.06 -23.42 -8.37
CA LEU A 216 10.51 -23.82 -7.03
C LEU A 216 11.98 -24.28 -7.01
N SER A 217 12.51 -24.73 -8.16
CA SER A 217 13.91 -25.15 -8.30
C SER A 217 14.89 -23.99 -8.03
N ASP A 218 14.47 -22.74 -8.25
CA ASP A 218 15.29 -21.56 -7.99
C ASP A 218 15.66 -21.40 -6.51
N PHE A 219 14.85 -21.93 -5.59
CA PHE A 219 14.98 -21.75 -4.14
C PHE A 219 15.64 -22.93 -3.41
N GLY A 220 16.00 -23.99 -4.14
CA GLY A 220 16.74 -25.14 -3.59
C GLY A 220 15.98 -25.86 -2.48
N GLN A 221 16.62 -26.04 -1.32
CA GLN A 221 16.06 -26.80 -0.19
C GLN A 221 15.21 -25.95 0.78
N LEU A 222 14.97 -24.66 0.47
CA LEU A 222 14.15 -23.82 1.33
C LEU A 222 12.69 -24.29 1.31
N SER A 223 12.03 -24.27 2.47
CA SER A 223 10.59 -24.53 2.57
C SER A 223 9.83 -23.35 1.98
N VAL A 224 9.28 -23.51 0.78
CA VAL A 224 8.64 -22.44 0.00
C VAL A 224 7.22 -22.83 -0.37
N THR A 225 6.28 -21.92 -0.16
CA THR A 225 4.93 -21.95 -0.73
C THR A 225 4.75 -20.74 -1.64
N VAL A 226 4.18 -20.92 -2.82
CA VAL A 226 3.84 -19.81 -3.72
C VAL A 226 2.38 -19.43 -3.50
N ALA A 227 2.12 -18.14 -3.31
CA ALA A 227 0.78 -17.61 -3.13
C ALA A 227 -0.04 -17.72 -4.45
N PRO A 228 -1.38 -17.64 -4.39
CA PRO A 228 -2.24 -17.83 -5.55
C PRO A 228 -2.09 -16.79 -6.67
N GLY A 229 -1.41 -15.66 -6.44
CA GLY A 229 -1.25 -14.59 -7.42
C GLY A 229 -2.44 -13.62 -7.47
N HIS A 230 -3.45 -13.80 -6.60
CA HIS A 230 -4.57 -12.87 -6.53
C HIS A 230 -4.15 -11.64 -5.72
N PRO A 231 -4.21 -10.42 -6.28
CA PRO A 231 -3.51 -9.25 -5.72
C PRO A 231 -3.95 -8.86 -4.31
N VAL A 232 -5.20 -9.14 -3.92
CA VAL A 232 -5.68 -8.92 -2.55
C VAL A 232 -5.37 -10.10 -1.63
N VAL A 233 -5.41 -11.34 -2.12
CA VAL A 233 -5.14 -12.51 -1.26
C VAL A 233 -3.67 -12.51 -0.89
N ASP A 234 -2.79 -12.37 -1.87
CA ASP A 234 -1.34 -12.29 -1.67
C ASP A 234 -0.95 -11.13 -0.74
N LEU A 235 -1.59 -9.96 -0.87
CA LEU A 235 -1.27 -8.76 -0.08
C LEU A 235 -1.56 -8.99 1.40
N TYR A 236 -2.72 -9.58 1.70
CA TYR A 236 -3.15 -9.81 3.07
C TYR A 236 -2.57 -11.11 3.64
N ALA A 237 -2.15 -12.04 2.79
CA ALA A 237 -1.32 -13.16 3.21
C ALA A 237 0.07 -12.68 3.65
N LEU A 238 0.72 -11.77 2.90
CA LEU A 238 1.94 -11.10 3.37
C LEU A 238 1.73 -10.40 4.71
N ALA A 239 0.59 -9.71 4.87
CA ALA A 239 0.24 -9.02 6.11
C ALA A 239 -0.04 -9.99 7.29
N SER A 240 -0.15 -11.29 7.03
CA SER A 240 -0.39 -12.34 8.03
C SER A 240 0.86 -13.18 8.34
N CYS A 241 1.97 -12.88 7.69
CA CYS A 241 3.28 -13.46 7.99
C CYS A 241 3.88 -12.84 9.27
N ASP A 242 4.93 -13.47 9.81
CA ASP A 242 5.62 -12.96 10.99
C ASP A 242 6.61 -11.84 10.63
N MET A 243 7.16 -11.88 9.42
CA MET A 243 8.09 -10.89 8.87
C MET A 243 7.92 -10.82 7.35
N ILE A 244 8.26 -9.67 6.74
CA ILE A 244 8.21 -9.48 5.29
C ILE A 244 9.60 -9.09 4.77
N ILE A 245 10.03 -9.69 3.66
CA ILE A 245 11.21 -9.27 2.90
C ILE A 245 10.83 -8.96 1.46
N GLY A 246 11.51 -7.99 0.86
CA GLY A 246 11.29 -7.65 -0.55
C GLY A 246 11.90 -6.30 -0.95
N PRO A 247 11.64 -5.86 -2.18
CA PRO A 247 12.11 -4.58 -2.67
C PRO A 247 11.33 -3.43 -2.00
N ARG A 248 11.75 -2.19 -2.25
CA ARG A 248 10.92 -1.03 -1.93
C ARG A 248 9.64 -1.10 -2.75
N SER A 249 8.48 -1.15 -2.12
CA SER A 249 7.20 -1.25 -2.82
C SER A 249 6.05 -0.88 -1.90
N THR A 250 5.09 -0.12 -2.45
CA THR A 250 3.81 0.16 -1.78
C THR A 250 3.08 -1.11 -1.39
N TYR A 251 3.31 -2.23 -2.09
CA TYR A 251 2.69 -3.51 -1.79
C TYR A 251 3.14 -4.07 -0.43
N SER A 252 4.45 -4.17 -0.22
CA SER A 252 5.01 -4.65 1.06
C SER A 252 4.82 -3.63 2.19
N GLU A 253 4.84 -2.33 1.88
CA GLU A 253 4.58 -1.27 2.86
C GLU A 253 3.14 -1.34 3.37
N TRP A 254 2.16 -1.53 2.47
CA TRP A 254 0.76 -1.72 2.87
C TRP A 254 0.58 -2.97 3.73
N ALA A 255 1.16 -4.10 3.32
CA ALA A 255 1.09 -5.34 4.11
C ALA A 255 1.65 -5.16 5.53
N SER A 256 2.80 -4.49 5.64
CA SER A 256 3.44 -4.17 6.93
C SER A 256 2.56 -3.26 7.79
N PHE A 257 1.98 -2.21 7.22
CA PHE A 257 1.06 -1.32 7.93
C PHE A 257 -0.22 -2.03 8.38
N TYR A 258 -0.87 -2.75 7.48
CA TYR A 258 -2.14 -3.42 7.76
C TYR A 258 -1.97 -4.47 8.85
N GLY A 259 -0.99 -5.35 8.71
CA GLY A 259 -0.74 -6.45 9.64
C GLY A 259 0.05 -6.06 10.89
N GLY A 260 0.65 -4.87 10.94
CA GLY A 260 1.62 -4.53 11.97
C GLY A 260 2.89 -5.40 11.90
N VAL A 261 3.20 -5.94 10.72
CA VAL A 261 4.25 -6.94 10.50
C VAL A 261 5.57 -6.24 10.17
N PRO A 262 6.69 -6.59 10.81
CA PRO A 262 7.96 -5.96 10.55
C PRO A 262 8.51 -6.38 9.17
N ARG A 263 9.06 -5.41 8.44
CA ARG A 263 9.51 -5.56 7.05
C ARG A 263 10.98 -5.17 6.90
N TYR A 264 11.72 -5.97 6.13
CA TYR A 264 13.04 -5.62 5.63
C TYR A 264 12.95 -5.21 4.15
N GLN A 265 13.49 -4.03 3.86
CA GLN A 265 13.59 -3.50 2.50
C GLN A 265 14.96 -3.78 1.91
N HIS A 266 15.03 -4.70 0.96
CA HIS A 266 16.26 -5.00 0.27
C HIS A 266 16.68 -3.85 -0.67
N ARG A 267 17.98 -3.57 -0.74
CA ARG A 267 18.58 -2.45 -1.49
C ARG A 267 19.85 -2.92 -2.22
N LYS A 268 19.82 -2.92 -3.56
CA LYS A 268 20.96 -3.27 -4.44
C LYS A 268 22.21 -2.42 -4.19
N ASN A 269 22.04 -1.12 -3.99
CA ASN A 269 23.15 -0.18 -3.74
C ASN A 269 23.64 -0.20 -2.28
N GLY A 270 23.19 -1.17 -1.50
CA GLY A 270 23.43 -1.29 -0.07
C GLY A 270 24.80 -1.82 0.31
N TYR A 271 25.69 -2.17 -0.64
CA TYR A 271 27.04 -2.69 -0.34
C TYR A 271 27.82 -1.81 0.64
N LEU A 272 27.44 -0.54 0.81
CA LEU A 272 27.92 0.29 1.90
C LEU A 272 26.77 0.71 2.83
N ARG A 273 26.80 0.29 4.10
CA ARG A 273 25.98 0.84 5.20
C ARG A 273 26.85 1.84 5.97
N ASN A 274 26.52 3.13 5.92
CA ASN A 274 27.31 4.21 6.52
C ASN A 274 28.78 4.24 6.06
N GLY A 275 29.03 3.96 4.77
CA GLY A 275 30.39 3.97 4.19
C GLY A 275 31.24 2.72 4.51
N LYS A 276 30.66 1.68 5.11
CA LYS A 276 31.31 0.38 5.38
C LYS A 276 30.58 -0.75 4.65
N GLU A 277 31.30 -1.82 4.30
CA GLU A 277 30.70 -3.01 3.69
C GLU A 277 29.41 -3.44 4.39
N TRP A 278 28.40 -3.80 3.59
CA TRP A 278 27.12 -4.25 4.10
C TRP A 278 27.30 -5.53 4.92
N PRO A 279 26.95 -5.52 6.22
CA PRO A 279 27.20 -6.68 7.09
C PRO A 279 26.20 -7.84 6.86
N GLY A 280 25.34 -7.75 5.84
CA GLY A 280 24.17 -8.62 5.70
C GLY A 280 22.94 -8.06 6.43
N VAL A 281 21.83 -8.78 6.34
CA VAL A 281 20.58 -8.47 7.05
C VAL A 281 20.72 -8.76 8.55
N SER A 282 20.16 -7.90 9.40
CA SER A 282 20.00 -8.17 10.84
C SER A 282 18.54 -8.05 11.28
N VAL A 283 18.22 -8.54 12.48
CA VAL A 283 16.85 -8.46 13.03
C VAL A 283 16.42 -7.01 13.23
N GLU A 284 17.35 -6.13 13.60
CA GLU A 284 17.11 -4.70 13.83
C GLU A 284 16.73 -3.95 12.55
N ASP A 285 17.05 -4.50 11.38
CA ASP A 285 16.72 -3.91 10.08
C ASP A 285 15.25 -4.08 9.70
N PHE A 286 14.52 -4.96 10.39
CA PHE A 286 13.09 -5.15 10.18
C PHE A 286 12.31 -4.08 10.95
N LYS A 287 11.49 -3.31 10.22
CA LYS A 287 10.67 -2.23 10.78
C LYS A 287 9.22 -2.35 10.34
N VAL A 288 8.30 -2.07 11.26
CA VAL A 288 6.87 -1.96 10.93
C VAL A 288 6.66 -0.61 10.24
N HIS A 289 5.95 -0.62 9.11
CA HIS A 289 5.50 0.61 8.46
C HIS A 289 4.29 1.17 9.23
N THR A 290 4.39 2.38 9.74
CA THR A 290 3.35 2.97 10.61
C THR A 290 2.67 4.20 10.01
N THR A 291 3.22 4.74 8.92
CA THR A 291 2.74 5.97 8.30
C THR A 291 2.02 5.70 6.99
N GLY A 292 1.34 6.72 6.45
CA GLY A 292 0.81 6.66 5.10
C GLY A 292 1.92 6.76 4.05
N PHE A 293 1.63 6.35 2.82
CA PHE A 293 2.58 6.51 1.72
C PHE A 293 2.66 7.99 1.31
N GLY A 294 3.77 8.59 1.67
CA GLY A 294 4.15 9.98 1.44
C GLY A 294 5.68 10.01 1.48
N ARG A 295 6.32 10.99 0.86
CA ARG A 295 7.79 11.11 0.79
C ARG A 295 8.47 11.39 2.15
N CYS A 296 7.92 10.90 3.27
CA CYS A 296 8.46 11.09 4.62
C CYS A 296 9.64 10.16 4.95
N GLU A 297 9.97 9.15 4.14
CA GLU A 297 11.18 8.34 4.33
C GLU A 297 12.43 8.89 3.62
N THR A 298 12.35 10.07 2.97
CA THR A 298 13.49 10.74 2.36
C THR A 298 13.59 12.20 2.80
N ALA A 299 13.88 12.42 4.08
CA ALA A 299 14.42 13.71 4.56
C ALA A 299 15.87 13.59 5.07
N HIS A 300 16.48 12.40 5.09
CA HIS A 300 17.86 12.22 5.57
C HIS A 300 18.79 11.39 4.67
N VAL A 301 18.46 11.22 3.38
CA VAL A 301 19.45 10.69 2.42
C VAL A 301 19.54 11.66 1.24
N LEU A 302 20.73 12.25 1.15
CA LEU A 302 21.19 13.40 0.36
C LEU A 302 20.77 13.42 -1.12
N PRO A 303 20.69 14.61 -1.75
CA PRO A 303 20.82 14.72 -3.19
C PRO A 303 22.26 14.39 -3.58
N LEU A 304 22.44 13.40 -4.46
CA LEU A 304 23.67 13.25 -5.21
C LEU A 304 23.68 14.34 -6.30
N ARG A 305 24.57 15.32 -6.14
CA ARG A 305 25.18 16.04 -7.26
C ARG A 305 26.42 15.26 -7.69
#